data_AF-A0A072U8N7-F1
#
_entry.id   AF-A0A072U8N7-F1
#
_cell.length_a   1.000
_cell.length_b   1.000
_cell.length_c   1.000
_cell.angle_alpha   90.00
_cell.angle_beta   90.00
_cell.angle_gamma   90.00
#
_symmetry.space_group_name_H-M   'P 1'
#
loop_
_entity.id
_entity.type
_entity.pdbx_description
1 polymer ?
#
loop_
_entity_poly.entity_id
_entity_poly.type
_entity_poly.pdbx_seq_one_letter_code
_entity_poly.pdbx_strand_id
1 'polypeptide(L)'
;MKDIRNLPKYNVTATLQCAGNRRTAMSKTRTVKGVGWDVSAIGNAVWGGAKLADVLELVGIPKLTSVTQFGGKHVEFVSIDRCKEEKGGPYKASIPLSQAANPEADVLLAYEMNGEPLNRDHGYPLRVIVPGVIGARSVKWLEAINIIEEECQGFFMQKDYKMFPPSVNWDNIDWSTRRPQMDFPVQCVICSLEDVSTVKPGKVKISGYAASGGGRGIERVDVSVDGGKTWMEASRSQKRGIQYISDAADSDKWAWVLFEVTADIQHSTEIIAKAVDSAANVQPEKVEDVWNLRGILNTSWHRVKVQASYSNL
;
A
#
# COMPACT_ATOMS: atom_id res chain seq x y z
N MET A 1 12.68 -24.48 4.05
CA MET A 1 12.48 -23.69 5.30
C MET A 1 13.68 -23.67 6.22
N LYS A 2 14.28 -24.82 6.57
CA LYS A 2 15.50 -24.86 7.40
C LYS A 2 16.60 -23.92 6.88
N ASP A 3 16.90 -24.00 5.58
CA ASP A 3 17.97 -23.20 4.97
C ASP A 3 17.65 -21.69 4.99
N ILE A 4 16.41 -21.31 4.69
CA ILE A 4 15.97 -19.89 4.78
C ILE A 4 16.07 -19.35 6.21
N ARG A 5 15.76 -20.16 7.24
CA ARG A 5 15.88 -19.75 8.65
C ARG A 5 17.33 -19.69 9.14
N ASN A 6 18.26 -20.33 8.44
CA ASN A 6 19.69 -20.28 8.76
C ASN A 6 20.38 -19.02 8.19
N LEU A 7 19.73 -18.29 7.29
CA LEU A 7 20.22 -16.99 6.81
C LEU A 7 20.08 -15.91 7.89
N PRO A 8 20.85 -14.81 7.80
CA PRO A 8 20.67 -13.65 8.68
C PRO A 8 19.21 -13.20 8.69
N LYS A 9 18.63 -13.10 9.89
CA LYS A 9 17.26 -12.63 10.09
C LYS A 9 17.27 -11.11 10.20
N TYR A 10 16.36 -10.49 9.45
CA TYR A 10 16.08 -9.06 9.52
C TYR A 10 14.63 -8.85 9.92
N ASN A 11 14.37 -7.75 10.62
CA ASN A 11 13.03 -7.27 10.95
C ASN A 11 12.78 -5.97 10.20
N VAL A 12 11.74 -5.94 9.37
CA VAL A 12 11.36 -4.76 8.58
C VAL A 12 9.93 -4.38 8.93
N THR A 13 9.73 -3.19 9.48
CA THR A 13 8.38 -2.61 9.63
C THR A 13 7.92 -2.12 8.26
N ALA A 14 6.87 -2.72 7.70
CA ALA A 14 6.33 -2.32 6.40
C ALA A 14 4.81 -2.40 6.34
N THR A 15 4.22 -1.39 5.71
CA THR A 15 2.80 -1.34 5.38
C THR A 15 2.53 -2.03 4.06
N LEU A 16 1.56 -2.95 4.05
CA LEU A 16 0.98 -3.49 2.83
C LEU A 16 -0.35 -2.79 2.54
N GLN A 17 -0.39 -2.02 1.45
CA GLN A 17 -1.62 -1.43 0.92
C GLN A 17 -2.12 -2.22 -0.29
N CYS A 18 -3.36 -2.70 -0.26
CA CYS A 18 -3.99 -3.26 -1.45
C CYS A 18 -4.19 -2.16 -2.50
N ALA A 19 -3.88 -2.43 -3.76
CA ALA A 19 -4.16 -1.47 -4.83
C ALA A 19 -5.65 -1.11 -4.93
N GLY A 20 -6.55 -2.01 -4.51
CA GLY A 20 -8.00 -1.77 -4.46
C GLY A 20 -8.49 -1.02 -3.22
N ASN A 21 -7.61 -0.52 -2.34
CA ASN A 21 -8.04 0.25 -1.17
C ASN A 21 -8.93 1.43 -1.59
N ARG A 22 -10.03 1.66 -0.85
CA ARG A 22 -11.05 2.69 -1.12
C ARG A 22 -11.79 2.55 -2.46
N ARG A 23 -11.83 1.34 -3.05
CA ARG A 23 -12.55 1.06 -4.31
C ARG A 23 -14.04 1.39 -4.22
N THR A 24 -14.70 1.10 -3.10
CA THR A 24 -16.15 1.28 -2.95
C THR A 24 -16.55 2.73 -3.21
N ALA A 25 -15.78 3.70 -2.70
CA ALA A 25 -16.02 5.12 -2.96
C ALA A 25 -15.88 5.48 -4.45
N MET A 26 -14.91 4.92 -5.17
CA MET A 26 -14.79 5.13 -6.63
C MET A 26 -15.98 4.52 -7.39
N SER A 27 -16.48 3.37 -6.93
CA SER A 27 -17.66 2.72 -7.51
C SER A 27 -18.95 3.52 -7.29
N LYS A 28 -19.03 4.37 -6.26
CA LYS A 28 -20.19 5.27 -6.03
C LYS A 28 -20.30 6.34 -7.13
N THR A 29 -19.18 6.82 -7.68
CA THR A 29 -19.16 7.78 -8.81
C THR A 29 -19.49 7.11 -10.13
N ARG A 30 -18.80 6.01 -10.44
CA ARG A 30 -19.07 5.20 -11.63
C ARG A 30 -18.65 3.76 -11.37
N THR A 31 -19.56 2.81 -11.57
CA THR A 31 -19.39 1.40 -11.22
C THR A 31 -18.10 0.81 -11.80
N VAL A 32 -17.34 0.10 -10.96
CA VAL A 32 -16.11 -0.62 -11.32
C VAL A 32 -16.27 -2.12 -11.04
N LYS A 33 -15.49 -2.97 -11.71
CA LYS A 33 -15.49 -4.42 -11.43
C LYS A 33 -14.35 -4.76 -10.46
N GLY A 34 -14.70 -5.30 -9.30
CA GLY A 34 -13.76 -5.81 -8.31
C GLY A 34 -14.41 -5.96 -6.93
N VAL A 35 -13.73 -6.64 -6.01
CA VAL A 35 -14.16 -6.73 -4.60
C VAL A 35 -14.26 -5.32 -4.01
N GLY A 36 -15.40 -4.99 -3.40
CA GLY A 36 -15.60 -3.72 -2.72
C GLY A 36 -14.71 -3.63 -1.48
N TRP A 37 -13.85 -2.62 -1.47
CA TRP A 37 -13.03 -2.28 -0.31
C TRP A 37 -13.37 -0.86 0.10
N ASP A 38 -13.67 -0.71 1.39
CA ASP A 38 -13.76 0.60 2.00
C ASP A 38 -12.36 1.12 2.34
N VAL A 39 -12.16 1.74 3.51
CA VAL A 39 -10.93 2.48 3.82
C VAL A 39 -9.81 1.65 4.45
N SER A 40 -10.04 0.36 4.70
CA SER A 40 -9.17 -0.48 5.54
C SER A 40 -8.48 -1.63 4.81
N ALA A 41 -8.33 -1.56 3.48
CA ALA A 41 -7.55 -2.55 2.73
C ALA A 41 -6.04 -2.25 2.79
N ILE A 42 -5.55 -2.05 4.01
CA ILE A 42 -4.18 -1.65 4.36
C ILE A 42 -3.84 -2.18 5.77
N GLY A 43 -2.58 -2.53 6.02
CA GLY A 43 -2.12 -2.89 7.36
C GLY A 43 -0.61 -2.75 7.51
N ASN A 44 -0.16 -2.44 8.73
CA ASN A 44 1.25 -2.30 9.09
C ASN A 44 1.68 -3.42 10.04
N ALA A 45 2.86 -4.01 9.79
CA ALA A 45 3.41 -5.08 10.62
C ALA A 45 4.95 -5.06 10.61
N VAL A 46 5.53 -5.72 11.60
CA VAL A 46 6.96 -6.06 11.63
C VAL A 46 7.14 -7.42 10.97
N TRP A 47 7.82 -7.48 9.84
CA TRP A 47 8.06 -8.70 9.09
C TRP A 47 9.45 -9.25 9.40
N GLY A 48 9.50 -10.52 9.84
CA GLY A 48 10.75 -11.21 10.16
C GLY A 48 11.11 -12.23 9.08
N GLY A 49 12.32 -12.14 8.53
CA GLY A 49 12.72 -12.99 7.41
C GLY A 49 14.17 -12.85 6.97
N ALA A 50 14.52 -13.57 5.90
CA ALA A 50 15.79 -13.40 5.21
C ALA A 50 15.64 -12.36 4.09
N LYS A 51 16.66 -11.52 3.88
CA LYS A 51 16.69 -10.61 2.71
C LYS A 51 16.77 -11.42 1.42
N LEU A 52 15.96 -11.04 0.43
CA LEU A 52 16.01 -11.66 -0.89
C LEU A 52 17.38 -11.48 -1.53
N ALA A 53 18.04 -10.33 -1.33
CA ALA A 53 19.39 -10.09 -1.79
C ALA A 53 20.42 -11.11 -1.26
N ASP A 54 20.28 -11.54 0.01
CA ASP A 54 21.16 -12.57 0.59
C ASP A 54 20.87 -13.95 -0.01
N VAL A 55 19.61 -14.26 -0.29
CA VAL A 55 19.21 -15.52 -0.96
C VAL A 55 19.73 -15.57 -2.40
N LEU A 56 19.65 -14.45 -3.13
CA LEU A 56 20.17 -14.33 -4.50
C LEU A 56 21.70 -14.48 -4.53
N GLU A 57 22.40 -13.94 -3.54
CA GLU A 57 23.85 -14.08 -3.41
C GLU A 57 24.28 -15.54 -3.24
N LEU A 58 23.53 -16.35 -2.49
CA LEU A 58 23.79 -17.80 -2.36
C LEU A 58 23.74 -18.57 -3.68
N VAL A 59 22.93 -18.10 -4.64
CA VAL A 59 22.78 -18.72 -5.96
C VAL A 59 23.64 -18.04 -7.04
N GLY A 60 24.64 -17.24 -6.61
CA GLY A 60 25.63 -16.63 -7.49
C GLY A 60 25.18 -15.33 -8.16
N ILE A 61 24.16 -14.65 -7.65
CA ILE A 61 23.73 -13.33 -8.12
C ILE A 61 24.16 -12.27 -7.10
N PRO A 62 25.23 -11.49 -7.36
CA PRO A 62 25.73 -10.51 -6.41
C PRO A 62 24.69 -9.43 -6.06
N LYS A 63 24.86 -8.82 -4.90
CA LYS A 63 24.11 -7.62 -4.51
C LYS A 63 24.28 -6.49 -5.53
N LEU A 64 23.25 -5.65 -5.65
CA LEU A 64 23.18 -4.52 -6.59
C LEU A 64 23.20 -4.93 -8.09
N THR A 65 23.03 -6.21 -8.40
CA THR A 65 22.90 -6.68 -9.79
C THR A 65 21.60 -6.20 -10.41
N SER A 66 21.67 -5.58 -11.58
CA SER A 66 20.49 -5.19 -12.37
C SER A 66 20.15 -6.19 -13.48
N VAL A 67 21.16 -6.90 -14.01
CA VAL A 67 21.02 -7.91 -15.06
C VAL A 67 22.04 -9.02 -14.80
N THR A 68 21.63 -10.29 -14.90
CA THR A 68 22.56 -11.43 -14.80
C THR A 68 23.32 -11.68 -16.10
N GLN A 69 24.41 -12.46 -16.05
CA GLN A 69 25.16 -12.88 -17.24
C GLN A 69 24.32 -13.64 -18.29
N PHE A 70 23.20 -14.25 -17.86
CA PHE A 70 22.27 -14.98 -18.73
C PHE A 70 21.06 -14.13 -19.15
N GLY A 71 21.13 -12.80 -18.98
CA GLY A 71 20.09 -11.87 -19.43
C GLY A 71 18.90 -11.71 -18.48
N GLY A 72 18.87 -12.39 -17.33
CA GLY A 72 17.80 -12.23 -16.33
C GLY A 72 17.75 -10.81 -15.74
N LYS A 73 16.60 -10.14 -15.83
CA LYS A 73 16.36 -8.75 -15.37
C LYS A 73 15.25 -8.64 -14.32
N HIS A 74 14.51 -9.72 -14.08
CA HIS A 74 13.37 -9.75 -13.17
C HIS A 74 13.42 -10.99 -12.27
N VAL A 75 12.82 -10.87 -11.09
CA VAL A 75 12.60 -11.98 -10.16
C VAL A 75 11.10 -12.22 -10.06
N GLU A 76 10.65 -13.36 -10.57
CA GLU A 76 9.27 -13.84 -10.46
C GLU A 76 9.09 -14.69 -9.21
N PHE A 77 7.97 -14.48 -8.53
CA PHE A 77 7.54 -15.21 -7.35
C PHE A 77 6.27 -15.99 -7.71
N VAL A 78 6.31 -17.30 -7.52
CA VAL A 78 5.20 -18.21 -7.82
C VAL A 78 4.63 -18.73 -6.51
N SER A 79 3.34 -18.54 -6.30
CA SER A 79 2.58 -19.10 -5.18
C SER A 79 2.20 -20.56 -5.45
N ILE A 80 1.89 -21.34 -4.42
CA ILE A 80 1.32 -22.69 -4.55
C ILE A 80 -0.21 -22.70 -4.71
N ASP A 81 -0.87 -21.55 -4.58
CA ASP A 81 -2.32 -21.45 -4.66
C ASP A 81 -2.88 -21.73 -6.07
N ARG A 82 -4.21 -21.68 -6.21
CA ARG A 82 -4.90 -21.94 -7.48
C ARG A 82 -5.94 -20.86 -7.74
N CYS A 83 -5.72 -20.07 -8.77
CA CYS A 83 -6.57 -18.94 -9.14
C CYS A 83 -7.44 -19.30 -10.36
N LYS A 84 -8.70 -18.86 -10.37
CA LYS A 84 -9.60 -19.08 -11.52
C LYS A 84 -9.12 -18.30 -12.75
N GLU A 85 -8.56 -17.11 -12.51
CA GLU A 85 -7.97 -16.19 -13.49
C GLU A 85 -6.79 -16.83 -14.25
N GLU A 86 -6.08 -17.73 -13.59
CA GLU A 86 -4.96 -18.51 -14.14
C GLU A 86 -5.39 -19.94 -14.51
N LYS A 87 -6.69 -20.17 -14.73
CA LYS A 87 -7.28 -21.48 -15.11
C LYS A 87 -6.87 -22.62 -14.16
N GLY A 88 -6.82 -22.33 -12.86
CA GLY A 88 -6.41 -23.28 -11.82
C GLY A 88 -4.90 -23.33 -11.58
N GLY A 89 -4.12 -22.50 -12.27
CA GLY A 89 -2.71 -22.23 -12.01
C GLY A 89 -2.47 -21.20 -10.89
N PRO A 90 -1.19 -20.93 -10.58
CA PRO A 90 -0.80 -20.17 -9.40
C PRO A 90 -0.85 -18.66 -9.58
N TYR A 91 -1.01 -17.95 -8.45
CA TYR A 91 -0.74 -16.52 -8.39
C TYR A 91 0.75 -16.25 -8.64
N LYS A 92 1.06 -15.27 -9.49
CA LYS A 92 2.43 -14.86 -9.81
C LYS A 92 2.57 -13.34 -9.82
N ALA A 93 3.72 -12.86 -9.39
CA ALA A 93 4.15 -11.48 -9.57
C ALA A 93 5.67 -11.44 -9.76
N SER A 94 6.20 -10.35 -10.32
CA SER A 94 7.64 -10.13 -10.37
C SER A 94 8.04 -8.72 -9.96
N ILE A 95 9.28 -8.56 -9.54
CA ILE A 95 9.94 -7.26 -9.35
C ILE A 95 11.21 -7.19 -10.21
N PRO A 96 11.72 -5.99 -10.53
CA PRO A 96 13.03 -5.84 -11.17
C PRO A 96 14.14 -6.48 -10.33
N LEU A 97 15.12 -7.10 -10.99
CA LEU A 97 16.27 -7.70 -10.32
C LEU A 97 17.08 -6.64 -9.56
N SER A 98 17.18 -5.42 -10.10
CA SER A 98 17.81 -4.28 -9.43
C SER A 98 17.18 -3.96 -8.07
N GLN A 99 15.87 -4.17 -7.90
CA GLN A 99 15.20 -4.03 -6.61
C GLN A 99 15.43 -5.26 -5.72
N ALA A 100 15.30 -6.46 -6.28
CA ALA A 100 15.45 -7.72 -5.55
C ALA A 100 16.86 -7.92 -4.97
N ALA A 101 17.89 -7.52 -5.72
CA ALA A 101 19.30 -7.65 -5.35
C ALA A 101 19.83 -6.44 -4.56
N ASN A 102 19.03 -5.38 -4.36
CA ASN A 102 19.43 -4.24 -3.53
C ASN A 102 19.06 -4.47 -2.06
N PRO A 103 20.04 -4.60 -1.15
CA PRO A 103 19.76 -4.77 0.28
C PRO A 103 18.98 -3.61 0.91
N GLU A 104 19.08 -2.39 0.38
CA GLU A 104 18.39 -1.19 0.91
C GLU A 104 16.90 -1.11 0.54
N ALA A 105 16.48 -1.93 -0.44
CA ALA A 105 15.08 -2.09 -0.81
C ALA A 105 14.30 -3.01 0.16
N ASP A 106 15.01 -3.67 1.09
CA ASP A 106 14.45 -4.48 2.17
C ASP A 106 13.43 -5.54 1.72
N VAL A 107 13.57 -6.08 0.50
CA VAL A 107 12.73 -7.19 0.04
C VAL A 107 13.04 -8.42 0.89
N LEU A 108 12.02 -8.97 1.55
CA LEU A 108 12.15 -10.10 2.47
C LEU A 108 11.46 -11.36 1.94
N LEU A 109 12.07 -12.50 2.17
CA LEU A 109 11.38 -13.78 2.33
C LEU A 109 11.00 -13.92 3.80
N ALA A 110 9.79 -13.45 4.12
CA ALA A 110 9.28 -13.39 5.49
C ALA A 110 8.67 -14.74 5.91
N TYR A 111 9.01 -15.18 7.11
CA TYR A 111 8.45 -16.36 7.79
C TYR A 111 7.86 -16.03 9.17
N GLU A 112 7.96 -14.75 9.60
CA GLU A 112 7.33 -14.19 10.79
C GLU A 112 6.61 -12.88 10.49
N MET A 113 5.58 -12.60 11.28
CA MET A 113 4.82 -11.34 11.29
C MET A 113 4.50 -10.98 12.74
N ASN A 114 4.91 -9.78 13.17
CA ASN A 114 4.76 -9.28 14.54
C ASN A 114 5.39 -10.19 15.60
N GLY A 115 6.56 -10.76 15.31
CA GLY A 115 7.30 -11.63 16.22
C GLY A 115 6.81 -13.09 16.27
N GLU A 116 5.67 -13.39 15.64
CA GLU A 116 5.10 -14.73 15.59
C GLU A 116 5.31 -15.38 14.22
N PRO A 117 5.31 -16.72 14.12
CA PRO A 117 5.27 -17.40 12.83
C PRO A 117 4.11 -16.90 11.97
N LEU A 118 4.32 -16.79 10.65
CA LEU A 118 3.24 -16.41 9.75
C LEU A 118 2.02 -17.31 9.96
N ASN A 119 0.84 -16.70 9.94
CA ASN A 119 -0.40 -17.45 9.89
C ASN A 119 -0.69 -17.91 8.44
N ARG A 120 -1.67 -18.80 8.28
CA ARG A 120 -2.07 -19.32 6.97
C ARG A 120 -2.54 -18.22 6.03
N ASP A 121 -3.39 -17.30 6.48
CA ASP A 121 -3.97 -16.25 5.62
C ASP A 121 -2.93 -15.25 5.09
N HIS A 122 -1.84 -15.06 5.82
CA HIS A 122 -0.74 -14.19 5.50
C HIS A 122 0.45 -14.92 4.86
N GLY A 123 0.33 -16.20 4.53
CA GLY A 123 1.28 -16.87 3.65
C GLY A 123 2.23 -17.87 4.32
N TYR A 124 1.88 -18.45 5.46
CA TYR A 124 2.66 -19.55 6.04
C TYR A 124 2.97 -20.65 5.00
N PRO A 125 4.20 -21.19 4.93
CA PRO A 125 5.32 -20.92 5.83
C PRO A 125 6.23 -19.77 5.41
N LEU A 126 6.04 -19.24 4.19
CA LEU A 126 6.94 -18.26 3.60
C LEU A 126 6.17 -17.39 2.59
N ARG A 127 6.39 -16.08 2.68
CA ARG A 127 5.91 -15.11 1.70
C ARG A 127 7.02 -14.15 1.29
N VAL A 128 6.78 -13.44 0.20
CA VAL A 128 7.54 -12.24 -0.13
C VAL A 128 6.90 -11.02 0.53
N ILE A 129 7.73 -10.11 1.03
CA ILE A 129 7.37 -8.74 1.36
C ILE A 129 8.21 -7.82 0.48
N VAL A 130 7.54 -6.97 -0.29
CA VAL A 130 8.16 -5.96 -1.15
C VAL A 130 7.77 -4.58 -0.61
N PRO A 131 8.59 -3.97 0.27
CA PRO A 131 8.28 -2.68 0.88
C PRO A 131 8.12 -1.56 -0.15
N GLY A 132 7.24 -0.59 0.14
CA GLY A 132 6.98 0.55 -0.74
C GLY A 132 6.27 0.22 -2.06
N VAL A 133 5.82 -1.03 -2.25
CA VAL A 133 5.14 -1.52 -3.44
C VAL A 133 3.72 -1.96 -3.06
N ILE A 134 2.77 -1.91 -4.00
CA ILE A 134 1.40 -2.40 -3.76
C ILE A 134 1.42 -3.85 -3.25
N GLY A 135 0.49 -4.17 -2.35
CA GLY A 135 0.44 -5.47 -1.67
C GLY A 135 0.33 -6.67 -2.61
N ALA A 136 -0.18 -6.47 -3.84
CA ALA A 136 -0.27 -7.50 -4.87
C ALA A 136 1.08 -8.13 -5.25
N ARG A 137 2.21 -7.43 -5.05
CA ARG A 137 3.55 -7.98 -5.40
C ARG A 137 4.19 -8.78 -4.25
N SER A 138 3.63 -8.68 -3.06
CA SER A 138 4.06 -9.45 -1.88
C SER A 138 3.40 -10.83 -1.88
N VAL A 139 3.87 -11.73 -2.76
CA VAL A 139 3.27 -13.06 -3.00
C VAL A 139 3.28 -13.92 -1.73
N LYS A 140 2.14 -14.54 -1.41
CA LYS A 140 1.95 -15.45 -0.27
C LYS A 140 2.15 -16.90 -0.70
N TRP A 141 2.43 -17.78 0.27
CA TRP A 141 2.57 -19.23 0.05
C TRP A 141 3.56 -19.57 -1.05
N LEU A 142 4.78 -19.03 -0.91
CA LEU A 142 5.79 -19.05 -1.94
C LEU A 142 6.26 -20.48 -2.26
N GLU A 143 6.15 -20.87 -3.53
CA GLU A 143 6.56 -22.17 -4.06
C GLU A 143 7.90 -22.07 -4.80
N ALA A 144 8.04 -21.08 -5.69
CA ALA A 144 9.23 -20.89 -6.51
C ALA A 144 9.63 -19.42 -6.66
N ILE A 145 10.94 -19.21 -6.86
CA ILE A 145 11.55 -17.92 -7.19
C ILE A 145 12.32 -18.12 -8.50
N ASN A 146 11.89 -17.47 -9.57
CA ASN A 146 12.45 -17.63 -10.91
C ASN A 146 13.17 -16.35 -11.33
N ILE A 147 14.38 -16.48 -11.89
CA ILE A 147 15.10 -15.37 -12.51
C ILE A 147 14.79 -15.39 -14.00
N ILE A 148 14.18 -14.32 -14.51
CA ILE A 148 13.65 -14.26 -15.87
C ILE A 148 14.10 -12.99 -16.59
N GLU A 149 14.22 -13.05 -17.93
CA GLU A 149 14.69 -11.94 -18.76
C GLU A 149 13.69 -10.79 -18.83
N GLU A 150 12.40 -11.11 -18.92
CA GLU A 150 11.31 -10.14 -19.04
C GLU A 150 10.38 -10.21 -17.83
N GLU A 151 9.55 -9.19 -17.67
CA GLU A 151 8.55 -9.14 -16.61
C GLU A 151 7.62 -10.38 -16.62
N CYS A 152 7.16 -10.82 -15.45
CA CYS A 152 6.24 -11.95 -15.32
C CYS A 152 5.02 -11.79 -16.23
N GLN A 153 4.74 -12.83 -17.02
CA GLN A 153 3.63 -12.86 -17.97
C GLN A 153 2.30 -13.34 -17.35
N GLY A 154 2.26 -13.52 -16.03
CA GLY A 154 1.06 -13.94 -15.29
C GLY A 154 -0.09 -12.93 -15.40
N PHE A 155 -1.32 -13.43 -15.25
CA PHE A 155 -2.55 -12.65 -15.35
C PHE A 155 -2.53 -11.40 -14.46
N PHE A 156 -2.12 -11.54 -13.19
CA PHE A 156 -2.11 -10.44 -12.23
C PHE A 156 -1.00 -9.40 -12.47
N MET A 157 -0.04 -9.67 -13.35
CA MET A 157 0.93 -8.68 -13.82
C MET A 157 0.44 -8.03 -15.12
N GLN A 158 -0.01 -8.84 -16.08
CA GLN A 158 -0.28 -8.36 -17.44
C GLN A 158 -1.71 -7.87 -17.68
N LYS A 159 -2.69 -8.43 -16.96
CA LYS A 159 -4.13 -8.24 -17.15
C LYS A 159 -4.84 -7.77 -15.88
N ASP A 160 -4.09 -7.30 -14.89
CA ASP A 160 -4.63 -6.65 -13.69
C ASP A 160 -3.62 -5.64 -13.10
N TYR A 161 -4.03 -4.91 -12.07
CA TYR A 161 -3.19 -3.99 -11.28
C TYR A 161 -2.41 -2.99 -12.16
N LYS A 162 -3.11 -2.37 -13.12
CA LYS A 162 -2.60 -1.31 -13.99
C LYS A 162 -3.50 -0.08 -13.89
N MET A 163 -2.89 1.11 -13.81
CA MET A 163 -3.61 2.37 -13.70
C MET A 163 -3.93 2.92 -15.09
N PHE A 164 -5.22 2.94 -15.43
CA PHE A 164 -5.73 3.48 -16.70
C PHE A 164 -6.34 4.86 -16.49
N PRO A 165 -6.37 5.73 -17.53
CA PRO A 165 -7.06 7.00 -17.44
C PRO A 165 -8.60 6.82 -17.44
N PRO A 166 -9.37 7.84 -17.00
CA PRO A 166 -10.83 7.74 -16.93
C PRO A 166 -11.57 7.50 -18.26
N SER A 167 -10.91 7.73 -19.40
CA SER A 167 -11.49 7.48 -20.73
C SER A 167 -11.53 6.00 -21.13
N VAL A 168 -10.79 5.13 -20.43
CA VAL A 168 -10.74 3.70 -20.75
C VAL A 168 -11.87 2.95 -20.05
N ASN A 169 -12.56 2.08 -20.79
CA ASN A 169 -13.64 1.21 -20.34
C ASN A 169 -13.40 -0.23 -20.80
N TRP A 170 -14.36 -1.13 -20.58
CA TRP A 170 -14.21 -2.56 -20.94
C TRP A 170 -14.22 -2.84 -22.44
N ASP A 171 -14.74 -1.93 -23.25
CA ASP A 171 -14.86 -2.11 -24.70
C ASP A 171 -13.59 -1.65 -25.44
N ASN A 172 -12.83 -0.70 -24.85
CA ASN A 172 -11.63 -0.11 -25.46
C ASN A 172 -10.33 -0.39 -24.71
N ILE A 173 -10.35 -1.22 -23.67
CA ILE A 173 -9.16 -1.51 -22.87
C ILE A 173 -8.09 -2.25 -23.67
N ASP A 174 -6.90 -1.66 -23.72
CA ASP A 174 -5.67 -2.33 -24.12
C ASP A 174 -4.68 -2.39 -22.95
N TRP A 175 -4.51 -3.58 -22.41
CA TRP A 175 -3.63 -3.88 -21.28
C TRP A 175 -2.14 -3.57 -21.51
N SER A 176 -1.69 -3.56 -22.77
CA SER A 176 -0.30 -3.31 -23.11
C SER A 176 0.09 -1.83 -23.01
N THR A 177 -0.89 -0.92 -23.09
CA THR A 177 -0.67 0.53 -23.04
C THR A 177 -0.21 1.03 -21.66
N ARG A 178 -0.32 0.19 -20.62
CA ARG A 178 0.06 0.53 -19.25
C ARG A 178 1.04 -0.48 -18.69
N ARG A 179 1.99 0.02 -17.91
CA ARG A 179 2.93 -0.80 -17.14
C ARG A 179 2.24 -1.31 -15.87
N PRO A 180 2.63 -2.48 -15.32
CA PRO A 180 2.11 -2.92 -14.04
C PRO A 180 2.41 -1.92 -12.93
N GLN A 181 1.44 -1.73 -12.06
CA GLN A 181 1.64 -0.86 -10.90
C GLN A 181 2.59 -1.55 -9.91
N MET A 182 3.65 -0.83 -9.53
CA MET A 182 4.61 -1.25 -8.51
C MET A 182 4.49 -0.33 -7.30
N ASP A 183 5.14 0.83 -7.31
CA ASP A 183 4.98 1.91 -6.33
C ASP A 183 3.51 2.38 -6.24
N PHE A 184 3.11 3.07 -5.18
CA PHE A 184 1.79 3.68 -5.03
C PHE A 184 1.88 5.14 -4.55
N PRO A 185 0.97 6.01 -5.00
CA PRO A 185 0.97 7.43 -4.63
C PRO A 185 0.57 7.64 -3.16
N VAL A 186 0.81 8.86 -2.67
CA VAL A 186 0.40 9.29 -1.33
C VAL A 186 -1.11 9.06 -1.10
N GLN A 187 -1.44 8.53 0.07
CA GLN A 187 -2.79 8.18 0.54
C GLN A 187 -2.98 8.76 1.94
N CYS A 188 -4.20 9.20 2.26
CA CYS A 188 -4.62 9.63 3.59
C CYS A 188 -6.09 9.35 3.82
N VAL A 189 -6.42 8.86 5.02
CA VAL A 189 -7.77 8.44 5.41
C VAL A 189 -8.02 8.73 6.87
N ILE A 190 -9.12 9.41 7.18
CA ILE A 190 -9.76 9.45 8.51
C ILE A 190 -10.34 8.07 8.88
N CYS A 191 -10.06 7.58 10.08
CA CYS A 191 -10.56 6.30 10.61
C CYS A 191 -11.34 6.43 11.93
N SER A 192 -11.23 7.56 12.63
CA SER A 192 -11.92 7.76 13.92
C SER A 192 -13.41 8.12 13.79
N LEU A 193 -13.88 8.32 12.57
CA LEU A 193 -15.25 8.70 12.22
C LEU A 193 -15.68 7.86 11.02
N GLU A 194 -16.94 7.44 11.02
CA GLU A 194 -17.59 6.82 9.87
C GLU A 194 -17.93 7.86 8.79
N ASP A 195 -18.21 7.42 7.56
CA ASP A 195 -18.67 8.23 6.42
C ASP A 195 -19.76 9.25 6.83
N VAL A 196 -20.66 8.83 7.72
CA VAL A 196 -21.65 9.69 8.38
C VAL A 196 -21.64 9.41 9.88
N SER A 197 -21.21 10.39 10.67
CA SER A 197 -21.15 10.30 12.13
C SER A 197 -22.01 11.37 12.79
N THR A 198 -22.66 11.05 13.90
CA THR A 198 -23.31 12.05 14.77
C THR A 198 -22.38 12.36 15.94
N VAL A 199 -22.07 13.63 16.16
CA VAL A 199 -21.21 14.08 17.27
C VAL A 199 -21.92 15.11 18.12
N LYS A 200 -21.54 15.18 19.40
CA LYS A 200 -21.90 16.31 20.25
C LYS A 200 -21.05 17.52 19.86
N PRO A 201 -21.63 18.73 19.82
CA PRO A 201 -20.85 19.94 19.63
C PRO A 201 -19.68 20.05 20.61
N GLY A 202 -18.51 20.48 20.12
CA GLY A 202 -17.31 20.67 20.91
C GLY A 202 -16.07 20.03 20.29
N LYS A 203 -15.09 19.70 21.14
CA LYS A 203 -13.80 19.14 20.71
C LYS A 203 -13.97 17.70 20.23
N VAL A 204 -13.75 17.48 18.94
CA VAL A 204 -13.77 16.17 18.29
C VAL A 204 -12.35 15.79 17.88
N LYS A 205 -11.93 14.58 18.27
CA LYS A 205 -10.65 13.99 17.88
C LYS A 205 -10.80 13.30 16.52
N ILE A 206 -9.98 13.71 15.56
CA ILE A 206 -9.94 13.21 14.20
C ILE A 206 -8.59 12.53 14.02
N SER A 207 -8.59 11.23 13.74
CA SER A 207 -7.36 10.46 13.55
C SER A 207 -7.49 9.43 12.44
N GLY A 208 -6.36 9.01 11.90
CA GLY A 208 -6.32 8.08 10.78
C GLY A 208 -4.89 7.73 10.37
N TYR A 209 -4.72 7.30 9.13
CA TYR A 209 -3.42 6.95 8.57
C TYR A 209 -3.11 7.75 7.30
N ALA A 210 -1.81 7.90 7.03
CA ALA A 210 -1.27 8.33 5.75
C ALA A 210 -0.10 7.42 5.34
N ALA A 211 0.09 7.19 4.04
CA ALA A 211 1.19 6.37 3.52
C ALA A 211 1.54 6.78 2.08
N SER A 212 2.80 6.64 1.69
CA SER A 212 3.25 6.73 0.30
C SER A 212 4.14 5.53 0.01
N GLY A 213 4.16 5.08 -1.25
CA GLY A 213 5.04 4.00 -1.67
C GLY A 213 6.49 4.48 -1.84
N GLY A 214 7.33 3.62 -2.39
CA GLY A 214 8.72 3.94 -2.75
C GLY A 214 9.63 4.38 -1.59
N GLY A 215 9.17 4.25 -0.33
CA GLY A 215 9.95 4.63 0.85
C GLY A 215 9.87 6.12 1.18
N ARG A 216 8.92 6.85 0.59
CA ARG A 216 8.69 8.27 0.86
C ARG A 216 7.90 8.41 2.15
N GLY A 217 8.46 9.12 3.13
CA GLY A 217 7.72 9.48 4.34
C GLY A 217 6.57 10.44 4.07
N ILE A 218 5.71 10.64 5.06
CA ILE A 218 4.65 11.66 5.02
C ILE A 218 5.19 12.93 5.65
N GLU A 219 5.29 14.02 4.90
CA GLU A 219 5.81 15.31 5.38
C GLU A 219 4.72 16.19 5.99
N ARG A 220 3.47 16.06 5.56
CA ARG A 220 2.36 16.80 6.16
C ARG A 220 1.04 16.08 6.04
N VAL A 221 0.16 16.26 7.02
CA VAL A 221 -1.25 15.88 6.94
C VAL A 221 -2.09 17.10 7.26
N ASP A 222 -2.94 17.50 6.31
CA ASP A 222 -3.82 18.66 6.42
C ASP A 222 -5.25 18.16 6.65
N VAL A 223 -5.92 18.70 7.68
CA VAL A 223 -7.32 18.42 8.00
C VAL A 223 -8.15 19.70 7.93
N SER A 224 -9.25 19.65 7.20
CA SER A 224 -10.22 20.74 7.09
C SER A 224 -11.53 20.34 7.76
N VAL A 225 -12.20 21.32 8.39
CA VAL A 225 -13.54 21.19 8.99
C VAL A 225 -14.56 22.14 8.37
N ASP A 226 -14.25 22.72 7.21
CA ASP A 226 -15.08 23.70 6.49
C ASP A 226 -15.23 23.36 4.99
N GLY A 227 -15.10 22.08 4.65
CA GLY A 227 -15.21 21.60 3.27
C GLY A 227 -13.98 21.90 2.40
N GLY A 228 -12.81 22.08 3.01
CA GLY A 228 -11.53 22.25 2.30
C GLY A 228 -11.13 23.70 2.04
N LYS A 229 -11.76 24.68 2.71
CA LYS A 229 -11.42 26.11 2.55
C LYS A 229 -10.23 26.49 3.40
N THR A 230 -10.19 26.01 4.64
CA THR A 230 -9.06 26.19 5.57
C THR A 230 -8.55 24.85 6.09
N TRP A 231 -7.29 24.84 6.52
CA TRP A 231 -6.57 23.61 6.87
C TRP A 231 -5.83 23.77 8.20
N MET A 232 -5.92 22.76 9.04
CA MET A 232 -5.11 22.58 10.24
C MET A 232 -4.11 21.46 9.98
N GLU A 233 -2.86 21.66 10.36
CA GLU A 233 -1.87 20.58 10.31
C GLU A 233 -2.14 19.60 11.45
N ALA A 234 -2.27 18.31 11.12
CA ALA A 234 -2.39 17.24 12.09
C ALA A 234 -1.01 16.81 12.61
N SER A 235 -0.95 16.43 13.88
CA SER A 235 0.22 15.74 14.42
C SER A 235 0.41 14.40 13.72
N ARG A 236 1.67 13.96 13.58
CA ARG A 236 2.09 12.73 12.88
C ARG A 236 2.93 11.86 13.80
N SER A 237 2.74 10.54 13.77
CA SER A 237 3.49 9.60 14.60
C SER A 237 3.65 8.21 13.97
N GLN A 238 4.68 7.48 14.41
CA GLN A 238 4.91 6.07 14.07
C GLN A 238 5.14 5.25 15.35
N LYS A 239 6.32 5.41 15.97
CA LYS A 239 6.73 4.72 17.19
C LYS A 239 6.31 5.52 18.42
N ARG A 240 5.79 4.84 19.45
CA ARG A 240 5.37 5.49 20.69
C ARG A 240 6.56 6.14 21.39
N GLY A 241 6.44 7.41 21.75
CA GLY A 241 7.46 8.15 22.50
C GLY A 241 8.66 8.61 21.65
N ILE A 242 8.64 8.36 20.34
CA ILE A 242 9.67 8.84 19.40
C ILE A 242 9.00 9.86 18.48
N GLN A 243 9.59 11.06 18.39
CA GLN A 243 9.12 12.07 17.47
C GLN A 243 9.32 11.59 16.04
N TYR A 244 8.25 11.60 15.25
CA TYR A 244 8.37 11.27 13.84
C TYR A 244 8.94 12.47 13.06
N ILE A 245 9.97 12.19 12.26
CA ILE A 245 10.58 13.11 11.30
C ILE A 245 10.63 12.37 9.96
N SER A 246 10.10 12.97 8.90
CA SER A 246 10.06 12.32 7.58
C SER A 246 11.48 12.08 7.06
N ASP A 247 11.72 10.90 6.50
CA ASP A 247 12.98 10.46 5.90
C ASP A 247 14.21 10.53 6.83
N ALA A 248 13.99 10.68 8.15
CA ALA A 248 15.05 10.57 9.15
C ALA A 248 15.48 9.12 9.35
N ALA A 249 16.71 8.90 9.82
CA ALA A 249 17.30 7.57 9.98
C ALA A 249 16.52 6.67 10.97
N ASP A 250 15.79 7.25 11.91
CA ASP A 250 14.96 6.56 12.90
C ASP A 250 13.49 6.36 12.46
N SER A 251 13.11 6.95 11.32
CA SER A 251 11.79 6.76 10.71
C SER A 251 11.67 5.37 10.07
N ASP A 252 10.48 4.78 10.19
CA ASP A 252 10.17 3.54 9.47
C ASP A 252 9.69 3.91 8.06
N LYS A 253 10.62 4.11 7.12
CA LYS A 253 10.35 4.61 5.76
C LYS A 253 9.33 3.79 4.95
N TRP A 254 9.12 2.51 5.30
CA TRP A 254 8.17 1.62 4.64
C TRP A 254 6.82 1.51 5.36
N ALA A 255 6.68 2.13 6.53
CA ALA A 255 5.48 2.09 7.34
C ALA A 255 4.61 3.32 7.10
N TRP A 256 3.32 3.16 7.33
CA TRP A 256 2.38 4.28 7.39
C TRP A 256 2.78 5.27 8.50
N VAL A 257 2.15 6.43 8.47
CA VAL A 257 2.21 7.45 9.51
C VAL A 257 0.80 7.65 10.04
N LEU A 258 0.63 7.51 11.34
CA LEU A 258 -0.64 7.80 12.00
C LEU A 258 -0.75 9.30 12.22
N PHE A 259 -1.94 9.87 11.99
CA PHE A 259 -2.18 11.29 12.23
C PHE A 259 -3.31 11.52 13.23
N GLU A 260 -3.25 12.67 13.90
CA GLU A 260 -4.27 13.10 14.84
C GLU A 260 -4.37 14.64 14.91
N VAL A 261 -5.59 15.15 14.93
CA VAL A 261 -5.92 16.54 15.25
C VAL A 261 -7.18 16.60 16.10
N THR A 262 -7.24 17.56 17.02
CA THR A 262 -8.49 17.87 17.73
C THR A 262 -9.04 19.17 17.16
N ALA A 263 -10.26 19.13 16.64
CA ALA A 263 -10.94 20.28 16.07
C ALA A 263 -12.22 20.59 16.86
N ASP A 264 -12.58 21.86 16.94
CA ASP A 264 -13.84 22.28 17.55
C ASP A 264 -14.96 22.25 16.50
N ILE A 265 -15.91 21.33 16.65
CA ILE A 265 -17.02 21.11 15.71
C ILE A 265 -18.30 21.60 16.38
N GLN A 266 -18.75 22.78 16.01
CA GLN A 266 -19.96 23.38 16.56
C GLN A 266 -21.21 23.06 15.77
N HIS A 267 -21.09 22.84 14.46
CA HIS A 267 -22.20 22.61 13.53
C HIS A 267 -21.93 21.39 12.65
N SER A 268 -22.98 20.86 12.01
CA SER A 268 -22.83 19.81 11.00
C SER A 268 -21.92 20.29 9.88
N THR A 269 -20.89 19.51 9.55
CA THR A 269 -19.86 19.89 8.58
C THR A 269 -19.29 18.69 7.84
N GLU A 270 -18.52 18.95 6.78
CA GLU A 270 -17.68 17.97 6.10
C GLU A 270 -16.24 18.12 6.58
N ILE A 271 -15.67 17.01 7.07
CA ILE A 271 -14.28 16.93 7.47
C ILE A 271 -13.50 16.27 6.35
N ILE A 272 -12.37 16.87 5.98
CA ILE A 272 -11.52 16.40 4.89
C ILE A 272 -10.12 16.17 5.43
N ALA A 273 -9.48 15.05 5.02
CA ALA A 273 -8.05 14.84 5.24
C ALA A 273 -7.31 14.60 3.92
N LYS A 274 -6.11 15.17 3.82
CA LYS A 274 -5.16 14.95 2.73
C LYS A 274 -3.73 14.94 3.28
N ALA A 275 -2.83 14.21 2.63
CA ALA A 275 -1.41 14.16 2.97
C ALA A 275 -0.52 14.69 1.83
N VAL A 276 0.69 15.06 2.22
CA VAL A 276 1.81 15.42 1.35
C VAL A 276 2.98 14.53 1.74
N ASP A 277 3.59 13.83 0.78
CA ASP A 277 4.77 13.01 1.04
C ASP A 277 6.08 13.82 1.01
N SER A 278 7.20 13.21 1.36
CA SER A 278 8.51 13.87 1.42
C SER A 278 9.01 14.41 0.08
N ALA A 279 8.45 13.94 -1.03
CA ALA A 279 8.72 14.45 -2.37
C ALA A 279 7.69 15.51 -2.82
N ALA A 280 6.88 16.02 -1.89
CA ALA A 280 5.81 16.99 -2.12
C ALA A 280 4.72 16.51 -3.10
N ASN A 281 4.55 15.20 -3.29
CA ASN A 281 3.39 14.68 -4.01
C ASN A 281 2.12 14.94 -3.20
N VAL A 282 1.02 15.21 -3.91
CA VAL A 282 -0.27 15.54 -3.31
C VAL A 282 -1.35 14.56 -3.77
N GLN A 283 -2.41 14.48 -2.97
CA GLN A 283 -3.62 13.73 -3.33
C GLN A 283 -4.53 14.55 -4.27
N PRO A 284 -5.17 13.92 -5.26
CA PRO A 284 -6.20 14.56 -6.07
C PRO A 284 -7.41 14.94 -5.21
N GLU A 285 -8.07 16.05 -5.53
CA GLU A 285 -9.25 16.49 -4.78
C GLU A 285 -10.45 15.56 -5.02
N LYS A 286 -10.63 15.15 -6.27
CA LYS A 286 -11.82 14.48 -6.78
C LYS A 286 -11.50 13.08 -7.27
N VAL A 287 -12.44 12.17 -7.09
CA VAL A 287 -12.27 10.78 -7.53
C VAL A 287 -12.40 10.65 -9.05
N GLU A 288 -13.13 11.58 -9.68
CA GLU A 288 -13.32 11.67 -11.12
C GLU A 288 -12.00 11.84 -11.88
N ASP A 289 -11.06 12.60 -11.31
CA ASP A 289 -9.74 12.87 -11.92
C ASP A 289 -8.86 11.62 -12.00
N VAL A 290 -9.12 10.65 -11.11
CA VAL A 290 -8.34 9.40 -11.00
C VAL A 290 -9.19 8.14 -11.16
N TRP A 291 -10.44 8.29 -11.61
CA TRP A 291 -11.30 7.15 -11.84
C TRP A 291 -10.63 6.21 -12.85
N ASN A 292 -10.70 4.91 -12.59
CA ASN A 292 -10.22 3.90 -13.52
C ASN A 292 -11.08 2.64 -13.44
N LEU A 293 -11.14 1.90 -14.54
CA LEU A 293 -12.05 0.75 -14.71
C LEU A 293 -11.82 -0.41 -13.70
N ARG A 294 -10.62 -0.49 -13.11
CA ARG A 294 -10.25 -1.50 -12.09
C ARG A 294 -10.53 -1.03 -10.67
N GLY A 295 -10.91 0.23 -10.48
CA GLY A 295 -11.16 0.78 -9.17
C GLY A 295 -9.95 0.69 -8.25
N ILE A 296 -8.74 0.94 -8.77
CA ILE A 296 -7.50 0.89 -7.98
C ILE A 296 -6.98 2.30 -7.70
N LEU A 297 -6.12 2.43 -6.68
CA LEU A 297 -5.42 3.66 -6.32
C LEU A 297 -6.33 4.86 -6.09
N ASN A 298 -7.50 4.64 -5.48
CA ASN A 298 -8.33 5.74 -5.06
C ASN A 298 -7.65 6.52 -3.93
N THR A 299 -7.01 7.62 -4.30
CA THR A 299 -6.27 8.52 -3.41
C THR A 299 -6.93 9.89 -3.32
N SER A 300 -8.20 10.03 -3.73
CA SER A 300 -8.93 11.29 -3.57
C SER A 300 -8.97 11.72 -2.11
N TRP A 301 -9.11 13.02 -1.83
CA TRP A 301 -9.24 13.49 -0.45
C TRP A 301 -10.35 12.72 0.28
N HIS A 302 -10.06 12.18 1.46
CA HIS A 302 -11.07 11.47 2.23
C HIS A 302 -12.00 12.47 2.90
N ARG A 303 -13.31 12.33 2.69
CA ARG A 303 -14.36 13.23 3.18
C ARG A 303 -15.30 12.43 4.06
N VAL A 304 -15.52 12.88 5.29
CA VAL A 304 -16.51 12.32 6.21
C VAL A 304 -17.51 13.40 6.60
N LYS A 305 -18.79 13.04 6.66
CA LYS A 305 -19.86 13.96 7.05
C LYS A 305 -20.15 13.80 8.54
N VAL A 306 -20.18 14.92 9.24
CA VAL A 306 -20.50 14.95 10.66
C VAL A 306 -21.77 15.74 10.88
N GLN A 307 -22.71 15.16 11.62
CA GLN A 307 -23.95 15.79 12.04
C GLN A 307 -23.82 16.21 13.51
N ALA A 308 -23.94 17.50 13.79
CA ALA A 308 -23.97 18.01 15.15
C ALA A 308 -25.35 17.76 15.76
N SER A 309 -25.41 16.92 16.80
CA SER A 309 -26.63 16.70 17.57
C SER A 309 -26.61 17.56 18.83
N TYR A 310 -27.46 18.59 18.82
CA TYR A 310 -27.83 19.30 20.03
C TYR A 310 -28.89 18.47 20.75
N SER A 311 -28.60 18.00 21.96
CA SER A 311 -29.61 17.34 22.76
C SER A 311 -30.74 18.33 23.02
N ASN A 312 -31.97 17.99 22.61
CA ASN A 312 -33.15 18.72 23.07
C ASN A 312 -33.28 18.44 24.57
N LEU A 313 -32.94 19.44 25.38
CA LEU A 313 -33.43 19.53 26.76
C LEU A 313 -34.89 19.99 26.73
#